data_AF-A0A7S2QPC1-F1
#
_entry.id   AF-A0A7S2QPC1-F1
#
_cell.length_a   1.000
_cell.length_b   1.000
_cell.length_c   1.000
_cell.angle_alpha   90.00
_cell.angle_beta   90.00
_cell.angle_gamma   90.00
#
_symmetry.space_group_name_H-M   'P 1'
#
loop_
_entity.id
_entity.type
_entity.pdbx_description
1 polymer ?
#
loop_
_entity_poly.entity_id
_entity_poly.type
_entity_poly.pdbx_seq_one_letter_code
_entity_poly.pdbx_strand_id
1 'polypeptide(L)'
;KRAQEEKEALAKKKAEKERILADTAADRDYFNARKTVAREPAAAAPAKLLLRLRYDVDGKKGRKPVELEGTTETVSLFALLQAIEETFHVAPGRQVLRPADESKFPVEPREE
;
A
#
# COMPACT_ATOMS: atom_id res chain seq x y z
N LYS A 1 -71.69 -5.41 6.98
CA LYS A 1 -70.89 -4.74 5.92
C LYS A 1 -69.67 -4.02 6.51
N ARG A 2 -69.81 -3.08 7.46
CA ARG A 2 -68.67 -2.37 8.09
C ARG A 2 -67.59 -3.24 8.77
N ALA A 3 -67.98 -4.32 9.46
CA ALA A 3 -67.03 -5.21 10.15
C ALA A 3 -66.16 -6.08 9.20
N GLN A 4 -66.58 -6.27 7.95
CA GLN A 4 -65.76 -6.94 6.92
C GLN A 4 -64.77 -5.97 6.29
N GLU A 5 -65.19 -4.73 6.04
CA GLU A 5 -64.34 -3.66 5.52
C GLU A 5 -63.19 -3.31 6.49
N GLU A 6 -63.45 -3.28 7.80
CA GLU A 6 -62.39 -3.06 8.80
C GLU A 6 -61.37 -4.21 8.87
N LYS A 7 -61.83 -5.46 8.70
CA LYS A 7 -60.93 -6.63 8.66
C LYS A 7 -60.07 -6.64 7.39
N GLU A 8 -60.64 -6.30 6.24
CA GLU A 8 -59.87 -6.15 4.99
C GLU A 8 -58.87 -4.99 5.07
N ALA A 9 -59.24 -3.87 5.69
CA ALA A 9 -58.34 -2.74 5.88
C ALA A 9 -57.15 -3.09 6.80
N LEU A 10 -57.39 -3.84 7.88
CA LEU A 10 -56.34 -4.36 8.76
C LEU A 10 -55.43 -5.37 8.05
N ALA A 11 -56.00 -6.26 7.24
CA ALA A 11 -55.23 -7.23 6.46
C ALA A 11 -54.33 -6.54 5.43
N LYS A 12 -54.83 -5.51 4.72
CA LYS A 12 -54.04 -4.71 3.78
C LYS A 12 -52.89 -3.97 4.46
N LYS A 13 -53.15 -3.31 5.60
CA LYS A 13 -52.09 -2.64 6.37
C LYS A 13 -51.02 -3.61 6.90
N LYS A 14 -51.42 -4.82 7.28
CA LYS A 14 -50.49 -5.86 7.73
C LYS A 14 -49.60 -6.34 6.58
N ALA A 15 -50.18 -6.62 5.42
CA ALA A 15 -49.44 -7.04 4.23
C ALA A 15 -48.48 -5.95 3.72
N GLU A 16 -48.87 -4.68 3.83
CA GLU A 16 -48.02 -3.54 3.45
C GLU A 16 -46.82 -3.38 4.40
N LYS A 17 -47.02 -3.52 5.71
CA LYS A 17 -45.92 -3.55 6.69
C LYS A 17 -44.93 -4.69 6.44
N GLU A 18 -45.44 -5.86 6.07
CA GLU A 18 -44.62 -7.05 5.82
C GLU A 18 -43.77 -6.88 4.56
N ARG A 19 -44.30 -6.21 3.52
CA ARG A 19 -43.51 -5.82 2.33
C ARG A 19 -42.36 -4.86 2.68
N ILE A 20 -42.63 -3.82 3.45
CA ILE A 20 -41.60 -2.84 3.83
C ILE A 20 -40.49 -3.49 4.67
N LEU A 21 -40.85 -4.41 5.56
CA LEU A 21 -39.89 -5.21 6.34
C LEU A 21 -39.03 -6.13 5.46
N ALA A 22 -39.62 -6.72 4.42
CA ALA A 22 -38.88 -7.56 3.47
C ALA A 22 -37.90 -6.74 2.60
N ASP A 23 -38.33 -5.58 2.11
CA ASP A 23 -37.48 -4.68 1.31
C ASP A 23 -36.28 -4.17 2.12
N THR A 24 -36.52 -3.79 3.38
CA THR A 24 -35.44 -3.34 4.28
C THR A 24 -34.46 -4.47 4.65
N ALA A 25 -34.93 -5.72 4.75
CA ALA A 25 -34.05 -6.88 4.93
C ALA A 25 -33.18 -7.14 3.70
N ALA A 26 -33.77 -7.07 2.49
CA ALA A 26 -33.06 -7.24 1.24
C ALA A 26 -31.97 -6.17 1.02
N ASP A 27 -32.26 -4.90 1.34
CA ASP A 27 -31.28 -3.82 1.28
C ASP A 27 -30.11 -4.03 2.26
N ARG A 28 -30.41 -4.55 3.46
CA ARG A 28 -29.38 -4.85 4.45
C ARG A 28 -28.47 -6.00 4.00
N ASP A 29 -29.04 -7.04 3.40
CA ASP A 29 -28.29 -8.17 2.88
C ASP A 29 -27.46 -7.77 1.65
N TYR A 30 -28.01 -6.92 0.76
CA TYR A 30 -27.26 -6.33 -0.34
C TYR A 30 -26.07 -5.50 0.15
N PHE A 31 -26.26 -4.67 1.19
CA PHE A 31 -25.17 -3.88 1.79
C PHE A 31 -24.12 -4.76 2.49
N ASN A 32 -24.54 -5.81 3.19
CA ASN A 32 -23.64 -6.74 3.87
C ASN A 32 -22.83 -7.60 2.88
N ALA A 33 -23.46 -8.06 1.79
CA ALA A 33 -22.78 -8.75 0.70
C ALA A 33 -21.71 -7.83 0.06
N ARG A 34 -22.01 -6.54 -0.10
CA ARG A 34 -21.06 -5.57 -0.67
C ARG A 34 -19.90 -5.23 0.28
N LYS A 35 -20.09 -5.29 1.60
CA LYS A 35 -19.02 -5.13 2.60
C LYS A 35 -18.12 -6.36 2.75
N THR A 36 -18.63 -7.55 2.42
CA THR A 36 -17.87 -8.81 2.49
C THR A 36 -17.08 -9.11 1.22
N VAL A 37 -17.30 -8.34 0.13
CA VAL A 37 -16.28 -8.15 -0.91
C VAL A 37 -15.16 -7.28 -0.31
N ALA A 38 -14.44 -7.86 0.65
CA ALA A 38 -13.13 -7.37 1.02
C ALA A 38 -12.34 -7.34 -0.28
N ARG A 39 -12.11 -6.12 -0.78
CA ARG A 39 -11.06 -5.85 -1.75
C ARG A 39 -9.85 -6.62 -1.24
N GLU A 40 -9.45 -7.69 -1.92
CA GLU A 40 -8.22 -8.39 -1.60
C GLU A 40 -7.18 -7.29 -1.39
N PRO A 41 -6.44 -7.28 -0.26
CA PRO A 41 -5.35 -6.33 -0.13
C PRO A 41 -4.47 -6.61 -1.35
N ALA A 42 -4.46 -5.68 -2.30
CA ALA A 42 -3.55 -5.76 -3.42
C ALA A 42 -2.19 -5.98 -2.78
N ALA A 43 -1.61 -7.16 -3.00
CA ALA A 43 -0.35 -7.54 -2.39
C ALA A 43 0.58 -6.37 -2.63
N ALA A 44 0.95 -5.66 -1.55
CA ALA A 44 1.68 -4.42 -1.65
C ALA A 44 2.92 -4.73 -2.47
N ALA A 45 3.03 -4.14 -3.67
CA ALA A 45 4.14 -4.41 -4.55
C ALA A 45 5.42 -4.22 -3.73
N PRO A 46 6.41 -5.13 -3.84
CA PRO A 46 7.61 -5.05 -3.03
C PRO A 46 8.22 -3.65 -3.22
N ALA A 47 8.35 -2.91 -2.12
CA ALA A 47 8.92 -1.58 -2.17
C ALA A 47 10.32 -1.67 -2.79
N LYS A 48 10.68 -0.71 -3.65
CA LYS A 48 12.03 -0.63 -4.22
C LYS A 48 12.68 0.67 -3.76
N LEU A 49 13.88 0.56 -3.24
CA LEU A 49 14.72 1.66 -2.82
C LEU A 49 15.77 1.92 -3.90
N LEU A 50 15.82 3.15 -4.41
CA LEU A 50 16.83 3.58 -5.38
C LEU A 50 17.86 4.47 -4.68
N LEU A 51 19.07 3.96 -4.48
CA LEU A 51 20.18 4.69 -3.87
C LEU A 51 21.15 5.21 -4.92
N ARG A 52 21.40 6.52 -4.94
CA ARG A 52 22.44 7.12 -5.79
C ARG A 52 23.77 7.16 -5.05
N LEU A 53 24.59 6.13 -5.25
CA LEU A 53 25.87 6.00 -4.58
C LEU A 53 26.97 6.78 -5.30
N ARG A 54 27.78 7.51 -4.55
CA ARG A 54 29.06 8.06 -5.02
C ARG A 54 30.11 6.97 -4.91
N TYR A 55 30.87 6.75 -5.96
CA TYR A 55 31.88 5.69 -6.00
C TYR A 55 33.24 6.22 -6.45
N ASP A 56 34.30 5.51 -6.04
CA ASP A 56 35.67 5.64 -6.50
C ASP A 56 36.22 4.20 -6.65
N VAL A 57 36.22 3.69 -7.88
CA VAL A 57 36.62 2.32 -8.20
C VAL A 57 37.66 2.39 -9.30
N ASP A 58 38.86 1.86 -9.05
CA ASP A 58 39.99 1.87 -9.99
C ASP A 58 40.31 3.26 -10.58
N GLY A 59 40.20 4.30 -9.74
CA GLY A 59 40.43 5.70 -10.13
C GLY A 59 39.28 6.35 -10.92
N LYS A 60 38.21 5.59 -11.21
CA LYS A 60 36.97 6.14 -11.79
C LYS A 60 36.05 6.60 -10.68
N LYS A 61 35.76 7.90 -10.67
CA LYS A 61 34.84 8.52 -9.72
C LYS A 61 33.54 8.87 -10.41
N GLY A 62 32.43 8.69 -9.72
CA GLY A 62 31.13 9.02 -10.29
C GLY A 62 29.97 8.80 -9.35
N ARG A 63 28.78 8.80 -9.93
CA ARG A 63 27.53 8.42 -9.25
C ARG A 63 26.85 7.33 -10.06
N LYS A 64 26.37 6.28 -9.40
CA LYS A 64 25.60 5.23 -10.06
C LYS A 64 24.38 4.89 -9.19
N PRO A 65 23.19 4.71 -9.80
CA PRO A 65 22.05 4.19 -9.08
C PRO A 65 22.28 2.72 -8.71
N VAL A 66 21.82 2.36 -7.52
CA VAL A 66 21.74 0.99 -7.01
C VAL A 66 20.31 0.77 -6.56
N GLU A 67 19.67 -0.27 -7.09
CA GLU A 67 18.31 -0.67 -6.72
C GLU A 67 18.36 -1.74 -5.65
N LEU A 68 17.49 -1.62 -4.66
CA LEU A 68 17.37 -2.53 -3.54
C LEU A 68 15.89 -2.84 -3.31
N GLU A 69 15.61 -4.08 -2.94
CA GLU A 69 14.28 -4.46 -2.49
C GLU A 69 14.11 -4.05 -1.03
N GLY A 70 13.06 -3.27 -0.75
CA GLY A 70 12.71 -2.74 0.55
C GLY A 70 12.69 -1.21 0.62
N THR A 71 12.77 -0.71 1.84
CA THR A 71 12.80 0.71 2.22
C THR A 71 14.07 0.99 3.01
N THR A 72 14.38 2.26 3.28
CA THR A 72 15.52 2.66 4.11
C THR A 72 15.51 2.05 5.52
N GLU A 73 14.33 1.67 6.03
CA GLU A 73 14.16 1.05 7.35
C GLU A 73 14.32 -0.48 7.34
N THR A 74 14.09 -1.11 6.19
CA THR A 74 14.00 -2.58 6.07
C THR A 74 15.18 -3.19 5.33
N VAL A 75 15.89 -2.41 4.52
CA VAL A 75 17.07 -2.85 3.79
C VAL A 75 18.20 -3.18 4.77
N SER A 76 18.69 -4.41 4.69
CA SER A 76 19.86 -4.83 5.46
C SER A 76 21.16 -4.32 4.83
N LEU A 77 22.18 -4.10 5.66
CA LEU A 77 23.53 -3.77 5.19
C LEU A 77 24.08 -4.85 4.24
N PHE A 78 23.76 -6.11 4.49
CA PHE A 78 24.18 -7.22 3.62
C PHE A 78 23.59 -7.07 2.21
N ALA A 79 22.29 -6.78 2.09
CA ALA A 79 21.65 -6.55 0.80
C ALA A 79 22.26 -5.35 0.06
N LEU A 80 22.61 -4.29 0.79
CA LEU A 80 23.33 -3.15 0.22
C LEU A 80 24.70 -3.55 -0.37
N LEU A 81 25.52 -4.28 0.40
CA LEU A 81 26.85 -4.71 -0.04
C LEU A 81 26.79 -5.65 -1.26
N GLN A 82 25.79 -6.55 -1.28
CA GLN A 82 25.55 -7.44 -2.42
C GLN A 82 25.15 -6.65 -3.68
N ALA A 83 24.24 -5.69 -3.56
CA ALA A 83 23.85 -4.86 -4.70
C ALA A 83 25.02 -4.01 -5.23
N ILE A 84 25.92 -3.55 -4.35
CA ILE A 84 27.16 -2.87 -4.75
C ILE A 84 28.10 -3.84 -5.48
N GLU A 85 28.26 -5.07 -4.99
CA GLU A 85 29.05 -6.11 -5.66
C GLU A 85 28.51 -6.41 -7.06
N GLU A 86 27.20 -6.56 -7.21
CA GLU A 86 26.56 -6.79 -8.51
C GLU A 86 26.76 -5.61 -9.47
N THR A 87 26.71 -4.37 -8.94
CA THR A 87 26.78 -3.14 -9.74
C THR A 87 28.19 -2.75 -10.16
N PHE A 88 29.18 -3.02 -9.31
CA PHE A 88 30.57 -2.56 -9.46
C PHE A 88 31.58 -3.71 -9.56
N HIS A 89 31.17 -4.96 -9.36
CA HIS A 89 32.01 -6.16 -9.35
C HIS A 89 33.15 -6.10 -8.33
N VAL A 90 32.88 -5.45 -7.18
CA VAL A 90 33.81 -5.35 -6.05
C VAL A 90 33.32 -6.25 -4.92
N ALA A 91 34.12 -7.25 -4.55
CA ALA A 91 33.80 -8.15 -3.45
C ALA A 91 33.55 -7.38 -2.13
N PRO A 92 32.60 -7.80 -1.27
CA PRO A 92 32.19 -7.06 -0.07
C PRO A 92 33.35 -6.70 0.86
N GLY A 93 34.32 -7.60 1.03
CA GLY A 93 35.51 -7.37 1.87
C GLY A 93 36.48 -6.29 1.35
N ARG A 94 36.29 -5.81 0.11
CA ARG A 94 37.08 -4.72 -0.49
C ARG A 94 36.28 -3.42 -0.62
N GLN A 95 35.01 -3.42 -0.21
CA GLN A 95 34.16 -2.24 -0.24
C GLN A 95 34.43 -1.38 1.01
N VAL A 96 34.60 -0.07 0.81
CA VAL A 96 34.73 0.90 1.91
C VAL A 96 33.56 1.86 1.83
N LEU A 97 32.58 1.69 2.72
CA LEU A 97 31.46 2.61 2.84
C LEU A 97 31.87 3.81 3.68
N ARG A 98 31.65 5.01 3.14
CA ARG A 98 31.86 6.27 3.87
C ARG A 98 30.52 6.97 4.04
N PRO A 99 30.22 7.54 5.21
CA PRO A 99 29.09 8.43 5.35
C PRO A 99 29.15 9.50 4.28
N ALA A 100 28.01 9.81 3.68
CA ALA A 100 27.96 10.93 2.77
C ALA A 100 28.21 12.21 3.59
N ASP A 101 29.18 13.00 3.16
CA ASP A 101 29.54 14.27 3.78
C ASP A 101 28.30 15.21 3.73
N GLU A 102 27.59 15.33 4.85
CA GLU A 102 26.27 16.01 4.96
C GLU A 102 26.37 17.48 4.52
N SER A 103 27.56 18.07 4.63
CA SER A 103 27.91 19.42 4.18
C SER A 103 27.75 19.68 2.68
N LYS A 104 27.56 18.62 1.86
CA LYS A 104 27.47 18.69 0.39
C LYS A 104 26.16 18.10 -0.17
N PHE A 105 25.13 17.93 0.65
CA PHE A 105 23.79 17.68 0.13
C PHE A 105 23.14 19.01 -0.26
N PRO A 106 22.38 19.05 -1.38
CA PRO A 106 21.46 20.16 -1.56
C PRO A 106 20.52 20.15 -0.35
N VAL A 107 20.51 21.24 0.41
CA VAL A 107 19.47 21.52 1.41
C VAL A 107 18.14 21.34 0.68
N GLU A 108 17.22 20.57 1.27
CA GLU A 108 15.87 20.43 0.73
C GLU A 108 15.35 21.82 0.34
N PRO A 109 14.71 21.98 -0.83
CA PRO A 109 14.16 23.27 -1.19
C PRO A 109 13.19 23.66 -0.07
N ARG A 110 13.47 24.79 0.60
CA ARG A 110 12.51 25.36 1.54
C ARG A 110 11.24 25.61 0.73
N GLU A 111 10.16 24.94 1.10
CA GLU A 111 8.85 25.27 0.58
C GLU A 111 8.58 26.75 0.92
N GLU A 112 8.48 27.59 -0.11
CA GLU A 112 7.99 28.97 -0.02
C GLU A 112 6.47 29.00 0.16
#